data_AF-A0AAW4CM10-F1
#
_entry.id   AF-A0AAW4CM10-F1
#
_cell.length_a   1.000
_cell.length_b   1.000
_cell.length_c   1.000
_cell.angle_alpha   90.00
_cell.angle_beta   90.00
_cell.angle_gamma   90.00
#
_symmetry.space_group_name_H-M   'P 1'
#
loop_
_entity.id
_entity.type
_entity.pdbx_description
1 polymer ?
#
loop_
_entity_poly.entity_id
_entity_poly.type
_entity_poly.pdbx_seq_one_letter_code
_entity_poly.pdbx_strand_id
1 'polypeptide(L)'
;GPAGDSFWTWRDLMYRFVGRMDPDDIAAIAAQAYVEMLESGFTRVGEFHYLHHAADGAPYANPAETSLAIMAAAAESGIGLTLLPVFYAWSGFGAQPPSEGQRRFINDLDGFARLREAAITGTRSLPNTVVGVAPHSLRAVAPDELALLVRIAGHNPVHIHIAEQQKEVADCIAWSGQWPVEWLLDHAPVS
;
A
#
# COMPACT_ATOMS: atom_id res chain seq x y z
N GLY A 1 28.61 12.85 -5.73
CA GLY A 1 27.46 13.18 -4.86
C GLY A 1 27.87 12.96 -3.42
N PRO A 2 27.27 13.65 -2.43
CA PRO A 2 27.66 13.44 -1.05
C PRO A 2 27.30 12.01 -0.63
N ALA A 3 28.29 11.29 -0.10
CA ALA A 3 28.14 9.95 0.44
C ALA A 3 27.33 10.05 1.75
N GLY A 4 26.08 9.59 1.73
CA GLY A 4 25.21 9.63 2.91
C GLY A 4 23.71 9.50 2.60
N ASP A 5 23.31 9.70 1.34
CA ASP A 5 21.91 9.48 0.94
C ASP A 5 21.64 7.98 0.75
N SER A 6 20.79 7.43 1.61
CA SER A 6 20.34 6.04 1.53
C SER A 6 18.82 6.01 1.37
N PHE A 7 18.25 4.87 0.97
CA PHE A 7 16.80 4.69 0.96
C PHE A 7 16.13 5.13 2.29
N TRP A 8 16.83 4.95 3.42
CA TRP A 8 16.32 5.30 4.73
C TRP A 8 16.21 6.81 4.95
N THR A 9 17.17 7.60 4.46
CA THR A 9 17.11 9.08 4.54
C THR A 9 16.03 9.64 3.62
N TRP A 10 15.87 9.07 2.43
CA TRP A 10 14.76 9.37 1.53
C TRP A 10 13.40 9.04 2.18
N ARG A 11 13.29 7.88 2.84
CA ARG A 11 12.06 7.45 3.52
C ARG A 11 11.64 8.43 4.62
N ASP A 12 12.59 8.94 5.40
CA ASP A 12 12.29 9.93 6.44
C ASP A 12 11.80 11.26 5.85
N LEU A 13 12.31 11.67 4.68
CA LEU A 13 11.78 12.81 3.94
C LEU A 13 10.36 12.53 3.42
N MET A 14 10.12 11.35 2.86
CA MET A 14 8.81 10.91 2.38
C MET A 14 7.78 10.92 3.52
N TYR A 15 8.12 10.41 4.71
CA TYR A 15 7.23 10.45 5.87
C TYR A 15 6.87 11.87 6.32
N ARG A 16 7.78 12.85 6.19
CA ARG A 16 7.45 14.26 6.48
C ARG A 16 6.46 14.85 5.49
N PHE A 17 6.56 14.50 4.22
CA PHE A 17 5.63 14.94 3.18
C PHE A 17 4.25 14.30 3.39
N VAL A 18 4.22 12.96 3.52
CA VAL A 18 3.01 12.19 3.80
C VAL A 18 2.35 12.59 5.12
N GLY A 19 3.11 13.03 6.12
CA GLY A 19 2.57 13.47 7.41
C GLY A 19 1.65 14.69 7.35
N ARG A 20 1.59 15.42 6.22
CA ARG A 20 0.84 16.68 6.09
C ARG A 20 -0.26 16.65 5.02
N MET A 21 -0.27 15.66 4.14
CA MET A 21 -1.25 15.59 3.05
C MET A 21 -2.66 15.27 3.56
N ASP A 22 -3.63 16.05 3.13
CA ASP A 22 -5.05 15.74 3.27
C ASP A 22 -5.61 15.05 1.99
N PRO A 23 -6.89 14.64 1.96
CA PRO A 23 -7.47 14.01 0.78
C PRO A 23 -7.45 14.88 -0.49
N ASP A 24 -7.56 16.21 -0.35
CA ASP A 24 -7.55 17.14 -1.49
C ASP A 24 -6.14 17.23 -2.08
N ASP A 25 -5.11 17.29 -1.22
CA ASP A 25 -3.70 17.21 -1.63
C ASP A 25 -3.42 15.90 -2.39
N ILE A 26 -3.91 14.76 -1.87
CA ILE A 26 -3.73 13.44 -2.49
C ILE A 26 -4.36 13.43 -3.89
N ALA A 27 -5.59 13.93 -4.03
CA ALA A 27 -6.28 13.98 -5.31
C ALA A 27 -5.51 14.85 -6.33
N ALA A 28 -5.11 16.05 -5.94
CA ALA A 28 -4.40 16.98 -6.82
C ALA A 28 -3.05 16.42 -7.29
N ILE A 29 -2.25 15.86 -6.38
CA ILE A 29 -0.94 15.29 -6.71
C ILE A 29 -1.10 14.05 -7.59
N ALA A 30 -2.03 13.16 -7.27
CA ALA A 30 -2.29 11.97 -8.06
C ALA A 30 -2.79 12.32 -9.47
N ALA A 31 -3.69 13.31 -9.62
CA ALA A 31 -4.20 13.72 -10.91
C ALA A 31 -3.07 14.24 -11.81
N GLN A 32 -2.19 15.09 -11.27
CA GLN A 32 -1.01 15.57 -11.99
C GLN A 32 -0.09 14.41 -12.42
N ALA A 33 0.24 13.50 -11.50
CA ALA A 33 1.09 12.36 -11.81
C ALA A 33 0.47 11.44 -12.88
N TYR A 34 -0.84 11.24 -12.84
CA TYR A 34 -1.56 10.41 -13.81
C TYR A 34 -1.63 11.05 -15.20
N VAL A 35 -1.74 12.37 -15.29
CA VAL A 35 -1.61 13.08 -16.58
C VAL A 35 -0.21 12.88 -17.17
N GLU A 36 0.85 13.03 -16.36
CA GLU A 36 2.24 12.80 -16.81
C GLU A 36 2.47 11.34 -17.25
N MET A 37 1.85 10.38 -16.55
CA MET A 37 1.84 8.97 -16.95
C MET A 37 1.19 8.76 -18.33
N LEU A 38 0.03 9.39 -18.57
CA LEU A 38 -0.68 9.31 -19.85
C LEU A 38 0.13 9.94 -20.98
N GLU A 39 0.74 11.11 -20.75
CA GLU A 39 1.64 11.77 -21.70
C GLU A 39 2.86 10.90 -22.04
N SER A 40 3.29 10.06 -21.10
CA SER A 40 4.38 9.11 -21.26
C SER A 40 3.96 7.75 -21.84
N GLY A 41 2.67 7.56 -22.14
CA GLY A 41 2.14 6.35 -22.79
C GLY A 41 1.59 5.27 -21.85
N PHE A 42 1.55 5.49 -20.53
CA PHE A 42 0.87 4.59 -19.60
C PHE A 42 -0.64 4.82 -19.68
N THR A 43 -1.41 3.75 -19.90
CA THR A 43 -2.88 3.82 -19.99
C THR A 43 -3.60 3.27 -18.74
N ARG A 44 -2.85 2.67 -17.82
CA ARG A 44 -3.34 2.16 -16.54
C ARG A 44 -2.26 2.24 -15.48
N VAL A 45 -2.66 2.56 -14.26
CA VAL A 45 -1.81 2.56 -13.07
C VAL A 45 -2.29 1.51 -12.06
N GLY A 46 -1.34 0.80 -11.46
CA GLY A 46 -1.55 -0.01 -10.26
C GLY A 46 -1.19 0.80 -9.03
N GLU A 47 -2.16 1.47 -8.43
CA GLU A 47 -1.89 2.37 -7.30
C GLU A 47 -1.71 1.56 -6.01
N PHE A 48 -0.46 1.44 -5.55
CA PHE A 48 -0.09 0.78 -4.30
C PHE A 48 -0.33 1.73 -3.12
N HIS A 49 -1.58 1.79 -2.66
CA HIS A 49 -2.08 2.86 -1.79
C HIS A 49 -2.05 2.47 -0.30
N TYR A 50 -1.11 3.05 0.47
CA TYR A 50 -0.97 2.80 1.92
C TYR A 50 -1.29 4.00 2.81
N LEU A 51 -1.70 5.13 2.25
CA LEU A 51 -2.04 6.33 3.02
C LEU A 51 -3.53 6.31 3.36
N HIS A 52 -3.93 5.79 4.52
CA HIS A 52 -5.33 5.50 4.85
C HIS A 52 -5.96 6.50 5.82
N HIS A 53 -5.21 6.94 6.82
CA HIS A 53 -5.76 7.69 7.96
C HIS A 53 -5.40 9.18 7.91
N ALA A 54 -6.05 9.96 8.78
CA ALA A 54 -5.76 11.38 8.96
C ALA A 54 -4.34 11.62 9.49
N ALA A 55 -3.88 12.87 9.48
CA ALA A 55 -2.50 13.23 9.84
C ALA A 55 -2.08 12.78 11.25
N ASP A 56 -3.04 12.67 12.18
CA ASP A 56 -2.86 12.18 13.55
C ASP A 56 -2.95 10.64 13.66
N GLY A 57 -3.25 9.94 12.57
CA GLY A 57 -3.46 8.49 12.52
C GLY A 57 -4.89 8.05 12.81
N ALA A 58 -5.82 8.98 13.04
CA ALA A 58 -7.23 8.63 13.26
C ALA A 58 -7.91 8.22 11.93
N PRO A 59 -8.79 7.20 11.96
CA PRO A 59 -9.55 6.83 10.78
C PRO A 59 -10.50 7.96 10.39
N TYR A 60 -10.67 8.17 9.08
CA TYR A 60 -11.71 9.05 8.56
C TYR A 60 -13.11 8.47 8.80
N ALA A 61 -14.14 9.32 8.74
CA ALA A 61 -15.54 8.87 8.86
C ALA A 61 -15.91 7.84 7.78
N ASN A 62 -15.42 8.04 6.55
CA ASN A 62 -15.36 7.00 5.54
C ASN A 62 -13.95 6.40 5.55
N PRO A 63 -13.76 5.11 5.88
CA PRO A 63 -12.42 4.51 5.91
C PRO A 63 -11.72 4.54 4.55
N ALA A 64 -12.46 4.64 3.44
CA ALA A 64 -11.90 4.72 2.09
C ALA A 64 -11.65 6.16 1.60
N GLU A 65 -11.71 7.18 2.46
CA GLU A 65 -11.60 8.60 2.06
C GLU A 65 -10.44 8.87 1.09
N THR A 66 -9.22 8.47 1.45
CA THR A 66 -8.04 8.68 0.61
C THR A 66 -8.03 7.78 -0.63
N SER A 67 -8.64 6.60 -0.58
CA SER A 67 -8.83 5.75 -1.75
C SER A 67 -9.80 6.37 -2.74
N LEU A 68 -10.82 7.07 -2.26
CA LEU A 68 -11.76 7.82 -3.11
C LEU A 68 -11.10 9.04 -3.74
N ALA A 69 -10.17 9.71 -3.04
CA ALA A 69 -9.36 10.77 -3.62
C ALA A 69 -8.52 10.27 -4.82
N ILE A 70 -7.88 9.09 -4.70
CA ILE A 70 -7.18 8.42 -5.80
C ILE A 70 -8.14 8.09 -6.95
N MET A 71 -9.33 7.57 -6.65
CA MET A 71 -10.34 7.27 -7.67
C MET A 71 -10.81 8.53 -8.40
N ALA A 72 -10.98 9.65 -7.69
CA ALA A 72 -11.32 10.93 -8.29
C ALA A 72 -10.21 11.44 -9.22
N ALA A 73 -8.95 11.36 -8.80
CA ALA A 73 -7.79 11.70 -9.63
C ALA A 73 -7.70 10.85 -10.91
N ALA A 74 -7.97 9.56 -10.80
CA ALA A 74 -8.03 8.67 -11.97
C ALA A 74 -9.20 9.03 -12.91
N ALA A 75 -10.36 9.41 -12.36
CA ALA A 75 -11.51 9.86 -13.16
C ALA A 75 -11.21 11.17 -13.90
N GLU A 76 -10.57 12.12 -13.24
CA GLU A 76 -10.23 13.43 -13.79
C GLU A 76 -9.17 13.34 -14.89
N SER A 77 -8.10 12.57 -14.65
CA SER A 77 -7.04 12.36 -15.65
C SER A 77 -7.46 11.44 -16.79
N GLY A 78 -8.40 10.52 -16.55
CA GLY A 78 -8.84 9.51 -17.51
C GLY A 78 -7.96 8.25 -17.57
N ILE A 79 -7.00 8.08 -16.65
CA ILE A 79 -6.15 6.88 -16.58
C ILE A 79 -6.96 5.66 -16.09
N GLY A 80 -6.68 4.47 -16.60
CA GLY A 80 -7.22 3.24 -16.02
C GLY A 80 -6.66 3.00 -14.62
N LEU A 81 -7.48 2.55 -13.67
CA LEU A 81 -7.06 2.34 -12.28
C LEU A 81 -7.18 0.89 -11.84
N THR A 82 -6.09 0.32 -11.34
CA THR A 82 -6.14 -0.83 -10.44
C THR A 82 -5.72 -0.33 -9.06
N LEU A 83 -6.69 -0.10 -8.17
CA LEU A 83 -6.41 0.32 -6.80
C LEU A 83 -5.99 -0.91 -5.99
N LEU A 84 -4.87 -0.78 -5.28
CA LEU A 84 -4.33 -1.80 -4.40
C LEU A 84 -4.26 -1.23 -2.98
N PRO A 85 -5.37 -1.25 -2.20
CA PRO A 85 -5.32 -0.83 -0.81
C PRO A 85 -4.33 -1.71 -0.06
N VAL A 86 -3.39 -1.08 0.63
CA VAL A 86 -2.28 -1.76 1.27
C VAL A 86 -2.65 -2.14 2.71
N PHE A 87 -2.43 -3.41 3.06
CA PHE A 87 -2.43 -3.85 4.45
C PHE A 87 -1.03 -3.66 5.05
N TYR A 88 -0.97 -2.94 6.16
CA TYR A 88 0.24 -2.64 6.91
C TYR A 88 -0.11 -2.74 8.39
N ALA A 89 0.56 -3.62 9.15
CA ALA A 89 0.28 -3.81 10.57
C ALA A 89 1.53 -3.69 11.45
N TRP A 90 2.71 -3.96 10.89
CA TRP A 90 3.95 -4.12 11.67
C TRP A 90 5.12 -3.31 11.10
N SER A 91 6.10 -2.99 11.94
CA SER A 91 7.30 -2.25 11.52
C SER A 91 8.43 -3.14 11.00
N GLY A 92 8.41 -4.44 11.31
CA GLY A 92 9.46 -5.40 10.98
C GLY A 92 9.06 -6.86 11.25
N PHE A 93 9.91 -7.78 10.78
CA PHE A 93 9.74 -9.23 10.96
C PHE A 93 9.51 -9.59 12.43
N GLY A 94 8.65 -10.59 12.66
CA GLY A 94 8.24 -11.01 14.00
C GLY A 94 7.21 -10.09 14.65
N ALA A 95 6.36 -9.42 13.86
CA ALA A 95 5.29 -8.55 14.33
C ALA A 95 5.78 -7.42 15.27
N GLN A 96 6.85 -6.74 14.86
CA GLN A 96 7.35 -5.61 15.65
C GLN A 96 6.33 -4.46 15.66
N PRO A 97 6.07 -3.83 16.82
CA PRO A 97 5.10 -2.74 16.91
C PRO A 97 5.38 -1.60 15.92
N PRO A 98 4.35 -1.00 15.32
CA PRO A 98 4.50 0.18 14.48
C PRO A 98 5.20 1.34 15.18
N SER A 99 5.94 2.12 14.41
CA SER A 99 6.46 3.42 14.81
C SER A 99 5.44 4.53 14.55
N GLU A 100 5.61 5.68 15.20
CA GLU A 100 4.72 6.83 15.03
C GLU A 100 4.63 7.32 13.57
N GLY A 101 5.71 7.18 12.80
CA GLY A 101 5.74 7.53 11.37
C GLY A 101 4.86 6.64 10.49
N GLN A 102 4.48 5.45 10.96
CA GLN A 102 3.62 4.51 10.24
C GLN A 102 2.13 4.67 10.56
N ARG A 103 1.77 5.53 11.53
CA ARG A 103 0.40 5.63 12.06
C ARG A 103 -0.69 5.82 11.00
N ARG A 104 -0.36 6.46 9.86
CA ARG A 104 -1.33 6.70 8.79
C ARG A 104 -1.60 5.48 7.90
N PHE A 105 -0.83 4.42 8.07
CA PHE A 105 -0.85 3.21 7.24
C PHE A 105 -1.50 2.03 7.96
N ILE A 106 -1.44 2.04 9.30
CA ILE A 106 -1.74 0.87 10.12
C ILE A 106 -3.21 0.49 10.06
N ASN A 107 -3.51 -0.75 9.67
CA ASN A 107 -4.84 -1.33 9.84
C ASN A 107 -4.72 -2.67 10.57
N ASP A 108 -5.70 -2.98 11.41
CA ASP A 108 -6.00 -4.36 11.75
C ASP A 108 -6.83 -5.01 10.62
N LEU A 109 -7.07 -6.32 10.72
CA LEU A 109 -7.77 -7.07 9.67
C LEU A 109 -9.21 -6.58 9.47
N ASP A 110 -9.92 -6.24 10.56
CA ASP A 110 -11.29 -5.76 10.49
C ASP A 110 -11.39 -4.36 9.88
N GLY A 111 -10.47 -3.47 10.25
CA GLY A 111 -10.31 -2.14 9.66
C GLY A 111 -10.00 -2.21 8.17
N PHE A 112 -9.07 -3.08 7.79
CA PHE A 112 -8.74 -3.30 6.39
C PHE A 112 -9.92 -3.88 5.59
N ALA A 113 -10.69 -4.80 6.17
CA ALA A 113 -11.89 -5.33 5.53
C ALA A 113 -12.93 -4.23 5.26
N ARG A 114 -13.19 -3.36 6.25
CA ARG A 114 -14.09 -2.19 6.09
C ARG A 114 -13.57 -1.21 5.03
N LEU A 115 -12.28 -0.89 5.05
CA LEU A 115 -11.63 -0.06 4.04
C LEU A 115 -11.85 -0.63 2.64
N ARG A 116 -11.57 -1.91 2.44
CA ARG A 116 -11.69 -2.56 1.14
C ARG A 116 -13.13 -2.61 0.64
N GLU A 117 -14.09 -2.91 1.52
CA GLU A 117 -15.51 -2.90 1.18
C GLU A 117 -15.99 -1.50 0.75
N ALA A 118 -15.58 -0.47 1.48
CA ALA A 118 -15.87 0.93 1.13
C ALA A 118 -15.23 1.32 -0.21
N ALA A 119 -13.98 0.90 -0.47
CA ALA A 119 -13.31 1.12 -1.76
C ALA A 119 -14.04 0.42 -2.93
N ILE A 120 -14.45 -0.84 -2.76
CA ILE A 120 -15.25 -1.58 -3.75
C ILE A 120 -16.58 -0.87 -4.02
N THR A 121 -17.22 -0.32 -2.99
CA THR A 121 -18.46 0.46 -3.17
C THR A 121 -18.18 1.73 -3.99
N GLY A 122 -17.04 2.37 -3.75
CA GLY A 122 -16.57 3.55 -4.49
C GLY A 122 -16.39 3.31 -5.99
N THR A 123 -16.02 2.10 -6.43
CA THR A 123 -15.82 1.84 -7.87
C THR A 123 -17.10 1.87 -8.69
N ARG A 124 -18.29 1.88 -8.07
CA ARG A 124 -19.56 1.98 -8.79
C ARG A 124 -19.67 3.25 -9.64
N SER A 125 -18.94 4.32 -9.29
CA SER A 125 -18.84 5.55 -10.09
C SER A 125 -17.69 5.52 -11.12
N LEU A 126 -16.84 4.49 -11.14
CA LEU A 126 -15.74 4.29 -12.08
C LEU A 126 -15.71 2.85 -12.65
N PRO A 127 -16.40 2.58 -13.77
CA PRO A 127 -16.56 1.22 -14.30
C PRO A 127 -15.27 0.53 -14.78
N ASN A 128 -14.15 1.26 -14.90
CA ASN A 128 -12.84 0.72 -15.31
C ASN A 128 -11.87 0.49 -14.14
N THR A 129 -12.35 0.56 -12.89
CA THR A 129 -11.53 0.38 -11.69
C THR A 129 -11.57 -1.05 -11.17
N VAL A 130 -10.39 -1.62 -10.91
CA VAL A 130 -10.22 -2.91 -10.21
C VAL A 130 -9.73 -2.63 -8.79
N VAL A 131 -10.24 -3.37 -7.79
CA VAL A 131 -9.76 -3.30 -6.40
C VAL A 131 -9.13 -4.62 -5.99
N GLY A 132 -7.81 -4.63 -5.87
CA GLY A 132 -7.03 -5.77 -5.39
C GLY A 132 -6.85 -5.76 -3.87
N VAL A 133 -5.73 -6.35 -3.44
CA VAL A 133 -5.22 -6.32 -2.07
C VAL A 133 -3.70 -6.21 -2.13
N ALA A 134 -3.09 -5.40 -1.27
CA ALA A 134 -1.63 -5.32 -1.21
C ALA A 134 -1.09 -5.53 0.21
N PRO A 135 -0.69 -6.75 0.61
CA PRO A 135 0.15 -6.91 1.80
C PRO A 135 1.44 -6.11 1.59
N HIS A 136 1.77 -5.14 2.45
CA HIS A 136 2.85 -4.18 2.16
C HIS A 136 4.19 -4.87 1.84
N SER A 137 4.65 -5.72 2.76
CA SER A 137 5.84 -6.57 2.63
C SER A 137 5.85 -7.63 3.73
N LEU A 138 6.73 -8.63 3.64
CA LEU A 138 6.90 -9.64 4.71
C LEU A 138 7.35 -9.03 6.06
N ARG A 139 7.85 -7.79 6.04
CA ARG A 139 8.20 -7.03 7.25
C ARG A 139 6.98 -6.44 7.95
N ALA A 140 5.93 -6.14 7.19
CA ALA A 140 4.80 -5.34 7.68
C ALA A 140 3.53 -6.17 7.89
N VAL A 141 3.57 -7.46 7.57
CA VAL A 141 2.43 -8.39 7.59
C VAL A 141 2.88 -9.72 8.17
N ALA A 142 2.14 -10.23 9.16
CA ALA A 142 2.40 -11.53 9.76
C ALA A 142 1.95 -12.68 8.83
N PRO A 143 2.49 -13.91 8.98
CA PRO A 143 2.18 -15.02 8.08
C PRO A 143 0.69 -15.40 8.00
N ASP A 144 -0.02 -15.39 9.13
CA ASP A 144 -1.44 -15.69 9.23
C ASP A 144 -2.31 -14.59 8.62
N GLU A 145 -1.93 -13.33 8.82
CA GLU A 145 -2.54 -12.15 8.16
C GLU A 145 -2.37 -12.25 6.64
N LEU A 146 -1.18 -12.58 6.14
CA LEU A 146 -0.90 -12.74 4.71
C LEU A 146 -1.80 -13.80 4.08
N ALA A 147 -1.90 -14.98 4.70
CA ALA A 147 -2.77 -16.04 4.20
C ALA A 147 -4.24 -15.61 4.15
N LEU A 148 -4.70 -14.79 5.10
CA LEU A 148 -6.05 -14.25 5.09
C LEU A 148 -6.24 -13.20 4.00
N LEU A 149 -5.29 -12.30 3.80
CA LEU A 149 -5.34 -11.26 2.76
C LEU A 149 -5.41 -11.86 1.36
N VAL A 150 -4.66 -12.93 1.08
CA VAL A 150 -4.75 -13.67 -0.18
C VAL A 150 -6.14 -14.27 -0.37
N ARG A 151 -6.75 -14.84 0.68
CA ARG A 151 -8.13 -15.33 0.61
C ARG A 151 -9.15 -14.21 0.37
N ILE A 152 -8.99 -13.05 1.03
CA ILE A 152 -9.87 -11.89 0.89
C ILE A 152 -9.80 -11.32 -0.55
N ALA A 153 -8.62 -11.36 -1.18
CA ALA A 153 -8.46 -10.90 -2.56
C ALA A 153 -9.30 -11.73 -3.54
N GLY A 154 -9.45 -13.04 -3.29
CA GLY A 154 -10.15 -13.96 -4.19
C GLY A 154 -9.47 -14.00 -5.55
N HIS A 155 -10.21 -13.66 -6.61
CA HIS A 155 -9.65 -13.55 -7.97
C HIS A 155 -9.04 -12.18 -8.30
N ASN A 156 -9.10 -11.22 -7.37
CA ASN A 156 -8.52 -9.90 -7.59
C ASN A 156 -7.00 -9.93 -7.40
N PRO A 157 -6.25 -8.98 -8.01
CA PRO A 157 -4.79 -8.95 -7.91
C PRO A 157 -4.29 -8.84 -6.46
N VAL A 158 -3.19 -9.53 -6.17
CA VAL A 158 -2.42 -9.41 -4.93
C VAL A 158 -1.03 -8.87 -5.27
N HIS A 159 -0.61 -7.78 -4.63
CA HIS A 159 0.70 -7.16 -4.84
C HIS A 159 1.47 -7.04 -3.52
N ILE A 160 2.79 -7.26 -3.53
CA ILE A 160 3.63 -7.19 -2.33
C ILE A 160 5.03 -6.66 -2.70
N HIS A 161 5.60 -5.78 -1.87
CA HIS A 161 7.03 -5.46 -1.97
C HIS A 161 7.83 -6.62 -1.35
N ILE A 162 8.80 -7.14 -2.12
CA ILE A 162 9.60 -8.28 -1.69
C ILE A 162 11.02 -8.23 -2.24
N ALA A 163 11.99 -8.54 -1.40
CA ALA A 163 13.41 -8.63 -1.73
C ALA A 163 14.01 -7.34 -2.36
N GLU A 164 13.44 -6.18 -2.04
CA GLU A 164 13.90 -4.88 -2.56
C GLU A 164 15.29 -4.50 -2.05
N GLN A 165 15.63 -4.93 -0.82
CA GLN A 165 16.86 -4.54 -0.13
C GLN A 165 17.62 -5.71 0.47
N GLN A 166 18.95 -5.61 0.46
CA GLN A 166 19.83 -6.59 1.11
C GLN A 166 19.58 -6.68 2.63
N LYS A 167 19.18 -5.58 3.28
CA LYS A 167 18.78 -5.61 4.68
C LYS A 167 17.52 -6.45 4.90
N GLU A 168 16.52 -6.34 4.02
CA GLU A 168 15.31 -7.17 4.11
C GLU A 168 15.64 -8.66 3.96
N VAL A 169 16.53 -8.99 3.03
CA VAL A 169 17.01 -10.36 2.84
C VAL A 169 17.69 -10.89 4.11
N ALA A 170 18.65 -10.13 4.65
CA ALA A 170 19.37 -10.53 5.85
C ALA A 170 18.45 -10.69 7.07
N ASP A 171 17.50 -9.76 7.26
CA ASP A 171 16.54 -9.82 8.36
C ASP A 171 15.57 -11.01 8.19
N CYS A 172 15.16 -11.33 6.96
CA CYS A 172 14.29 -12.47 6.66
C CYS A 172 14.97 -13.81 6.96
N ILE A 173 16.25 -13.94 6.57
CA ILE A 173 17.07 -15.11 6.87
C ILE A 173 17.27 -15.24 8.38
N ALA A 174 17.53 -14.13 9.09
CA ALA A 174 17.66 -14.16 10.55
C ALA A 174 16.38 -14.60 11.26
N TRP A 175 15.21 -14.21 10.73
CA TRP A 175 13.90 -14.53 11.30
C TRP A 175 13.41 -15.94 10.97
N SER A 176 13.57 -16.39 9.73
CA SER A 176 12.96 -17.64 9.22
C SER A 176 13.96 -18.69 8.73
N GLY A 177 15.22 -18.32 8.51
CA GLY A 177 16.21 -19.15 7.84
C GLY A 177 16.10 -19.18 6.31
N GLN A 178 15.15 -18.46 5.71
CA GLN A 178 14.88 -18.47 4.26
C GLN A 178 15.06 -17.09 3.62
N TRP A 179 15.23 -17.08 2.29
CA TRP A 179 15.18 -15.84 1.51
C TRP A 179 13.73 -15.34 1.38
N PRO A 180 13.48 -14.03 1.21
CA PRO A 180 12.11 -13.50 1.18
C PRO A 180 11.19 -14.19 0.16
N VAL A 181 11.66 -14.32 -1.10
CA VAL A 181 10.87 -14.93 -2.18
C VAL A 181 10.67 -16.43 -1.95
N GLU A 182 11.70 -17.12 -1.46
CA GLU A 182 11.62 -18.55 -1.10
C GLU A 182 10.56 -18.76 -0.01
N TRP A 183 10.65 -17.98 1.07
CA TRP A 183 9.68 -18.01 2.16
C TRP A 183 8.26 -17.79 1.65
N LEU A 184 8.05 -16.77 0.79
CA LEU A 184 6.73 -16.46 0.25
C LEU A 184 6.15 -17.62 -0.57
N LEU A 185 6.94 -18.22 -1.47
CA LEU A 185 6.49 -19.32 -2.32
C LEU A 185 6.18 -20.60 -1.53
N ASP A 186 6.89 -20.83 -0.43
CA ASP A 186 6.67 -22.00 0.44
C ASP A 186 5.44 -21.84 1.36
N HIS A 187 5.08 -20.60 1.72
CA HIS A 187 4.12 -20.34 2.81
C HIS A 187 2.84 -19.62 2.38
N ALA A 188 2.79 -19.03 1.18
CA ALA A 188 1.60 -18.36 0.66
C ALA A 188 1.17 -18.97 -0.68
N PRO A 189 -0.14 -19.14 -0.92
CA PRO A 189 -0.65 -19.66 -2.19
C PRO A 189 -0.63 -18.56 -3.27
N VAL A 190 0.57 -18.06 -3.58
CA VAL A 190 0.83 -17.03 -4.60
C VAL A 190 1.35 -17.69 -5.88
N SER A 191 0.50 -18.50 -6.51
CA SER A 191 0.77 -19.18 -7.79
C SER A 191 -0.08 -18.60 -8.92
#